data_AF-A0LEI5-F1
#
_entry.id   AF-A0LEI5-F1
#
_cell.length_a   1.000
_cell.length_b   1.000
_cell.length_c   1.000
_cell.angle_alpha   90.00
_cell.angle_beta   90.00
_cell.angle_gamma   90.00
#
_symmetry.space_group_name_H-M   'P 1'
#
loop_
_entity.id
_entity.type
_entity.pdbx_description
1 polymer ?
#
loop_
_entity_poly.entity_id
_entity_poly.type
_entity_poly.pdbx_seq_one_letter_code
_entity_poly.pdbx_strand_id
1 'polypeptide(L)'
;MLIYMVLNILYSTKLKEIPIIDVLCVSAGFVLRILVGAYAVSVLPNHWIILMTFLLALFLSFAKRRDDIVLSGNNNNGLIRCVIVGYSLEFVSTIMSVLASVVIICYILFTLSPETVAKHGTHNLYSSSFWVIMGIIRYMQLTFVYQRSGSPSRILIEDIPLKIITVLWVVHIIFILYVK
;
A
#
# COMPACT_ATOMS: atom_id res chain seq x y z
N MET A 1 10.91 -2.27 20.38
CA MET A 1 12.14 -1.58 19.93
C MET A 1 13.26 -2.54 19.53
N LEU A 2 13.58 -3.55 20.34
CA LEU A 2 14.61 -4.56 20.02
C LEU A 2 14.34 -5.34 18.72
N ILE A 3 13.10 -5.77 18.45
CA ILE A 3 12.74 -6.42 17.17
C ILE A 3 12.90 -5.46 15.98
N TYR A 4 12.65 -4.16 16.15
CA TYR A 4 12.84 -3.15 15.09
C TYR A 4 14.33 -2.95 14.78
N MET A 5 15.18 -2.95 15.83
CA MET A 5 16.63 -2.90 15.69
C MET A 5 17.19 -4.19 15.07
N VAL A 6 16.71 -5.37 15.49
CA VAL A 6 17.10 -6.66 14.91
C VAL A 6 16.66 -6.77 13.45
N LEU A 7 15.46 -6.28 13.09
CA LEU A 7 15.02 -6.20 11.70
C LEU A 7 15.95 -5.29 10.89
N ASN A 8 16.28 -4.10 11.40
CA ASN A 8 17.21 -3.16 10.76
C ASN A 8 18.65 -3.71 10.63
N ILE A 9 19.11 -4.50 11.60
CA ILE A 9 20.44 -5.13 11.59
C ILE A 9 20.49 -6.31 10.60
N LEU A 10 19.43 -7.12 10.52
CA LEU A 10 19.28 -8.12 9.44
C LEU A 10 19.19 -7.45 8.07
N TYR A 11 18.50 -6.30 8.00
CA TYR A 11 18.38 -5.46 6.79
C TYR A 11 19.74 -5.00 6.28
N SER A 12 20.65 -4.63 7.19
CA SER A 12 21.91 -3.98 6.85
C SER A 12 23.03 -4.94 6.41
N THR A 13 22.92 -6.25 6.66
CA THR A 13 24.09 -7.15 6.60
C THR A 13 24.06 -8.19 5.48
N LYS A 14 22.91 -8.72 5.05
CA LYS A 14 22.85 -9.74 3.96
C LYS A 14 21.58 -9.76 3.11
N LEU A 15 20.50 -9.11 3.53
CA LEU A 15 19.16 -9.29 2.93
C LEU A 15 18.82 -8.31 1.79
N LYS A 16 19.78 -7.44 1.45
CA LYS A 16 19.65 -6.42 0.40
C LYS A 16 19.80 -6.99 -1.02
N GLU A 17 20.31 -8.22 -1.13
CA GLU A 17 20.59 -8.91 -2.39
C GLU A 17 19.44 -9.80 -2.87
N ILE A 18 18.39 -10.03 -2.06
CA ILE A 18 17.21 -10.81 -2.47
C ILE A 18 16.02 -9.86 -2.71
N PRO A 19 15.70 -9.56 -3.98
CA PRO A 19 14.58 -8.75 -4.44
C PRO A 19 13.35 -8.68 -3.53
N ILE A 20 12.77 -9.84 -3.20
CA ILE A 20 11.47 -9.98 -2.56
C ILE A 20 11.55 -9.77 -1.04
N ILE A 21 12.67 -10.14 -0.43
CA ILE A 21 12.82 -10.12 1.03
C ILE A 21 13.01 -8.69 1.54
N ASP A 22 13.69 -7.84 0.76
CA ASP A 22 13.79 -6.41 1.04
C ASP A 22 12.41 -5.76 1.18
N VAL A 23 11.51 -6.02 0.21
CA VAL A 23 10.14 -5.48 0.22
C VAL A 23 9.32 -6.00 1.40
N LEU A 24 9.38 -7.30 1.69
CA LEU A 24 8.70 -7.89 2.85
C LEU A 24 9.20 -7.27 4.17
N CYS A 25 10.50 -7.00 4.27
CA CYS A 25 11.11 -6.44 5.45
C CYS A 25 10.70 -4.96 5.65
N VAL A 26 10.60 -4.16 4.57
CA VAL A 26 10.05 -2.79 4.62
C VAL A 26 8.61 -2.83 5.15
N SER A 27 7.77 -3.67 4.56
CA SER A 27 6.36 -3.78 4.93
C SER A 27 6.18 -4.25 6.38
N ALA A 28 6.97 -5.21 6.83
CA ALA A 28 6.98 -5.67 8.21
C ALA A 28 7.40 -4.54 9.19
N GLY A 29 8.34 -3.68 8.80
CA GLY A 29 8.72 -2.51 9.58
C GLY A 29 7.54 -1.54 9.81
N PHE A 30 6.73 -1.27 8.79
CA PHE A 30 5.53 -0.44 8.93
C PHE A 30 4.51 -1.03 9.91
N VAL A 31 4.29 -2.34 9.87
CA VAL A 31 3.43 -3.04 10.83
C VAL A 31 3.96 -2.89 12.25
N LEU A 32 5.27 -3.11 12.44
CA LEU A 32 5.88 -3.01 13.77
C LEU A 32 5.76 -1.59 14.35
N ARG A 33 5.83 -0.57 13.49
CA ARG A 33 5.65 0.83 13.90
C ARG A 33 4.24 1.09 14.42
N ILE A 34 3.23 0.52 13.77
CA ILE A 34 1.84 0.61 14.24
C ILE A 34 1.67 -0.13 15.56
N LEU A 35 2.22 -1.33 15.71
CA LEU A 35 2.13 -2.09 16.96
C LEU A 35 2.76 -1.33 18.13
N VAL A 36 3.93 -0.72 17.91
CA VAL A 36 4.59 0.10 18.93
C VAL A 36 3.77 1.35 19.26
N GLY A 37 3.19 2.02 18.25
CA GLY A 37 2.30 3.17 18.46
C GLY A 37 1.03 2.81 19.24
N ALA A 38 0.41 1.68 18.91
CA ALA A 38 -0.77 1.17 19.59
C ALA A 38 -0.47 0.82 21.05
N TYR A 39 0.70 0.22 21.32
CA TYR A 39 1.18 -0.05 22.67
C TYR A 39 1.42 1.22 23.47
N ALA A 40 2.02 2.26 22.87
CA ALA A 40 2.27 3.54 23.55
C ALA A 40 0.98 4.26 23.99
N VAL A 41 -0.12 4.08 23.23
CA VAL A 41 -1.44 4.64 23.53
C VAL A 41 -2.33 3.65 24.32
N SER A 42 -1.81 2.46 24.65
CA SER A 42 -2.54 1.38 25.34
C SER A 42 -3.86 0.96 24.66
N VAL A 43 -3.91 1.02 23.33
CA VAL A 43 -5.07 0.59 22.54
C VAL A 43 -4.72 -0.71 21.82
N LEU A 44 -5.57 -1.73 21.91
CA LEU A 44 -5.38 -2.95 21.12
C LEU A 44 -5.60 -2.63 19.63
N PRO A 45 -4.58 -2.82 18.77
CA PRO A 45 -4.74 -2.59 17.35
C PRO A 45 -5.68 -3.65 16.77
N ASN A 46 -6.63 -3.20 15.95
CA ASN A 46 -7.50 -4.10 15.21
C ASN A 46 -6.67 -4.91 14.20
N HIS A 47 -6.91 -6.22 14.12
CA HIS A 47 -6.31 -7.12 13.12
C HIS A 47 -6.43 -6.56 11.70
N TRP A 48 -7.55 -5.90 11.38
CA TRP A 48 -7.76 -5.27 10.08
C TRP A 48 -6.79 -4.12 9.80
N ILE A 49 -6.45 -3.29 10.79
CA ILE A 49 -5.51 -2.18 10.60
C ILE A 49 -4.11 -2.70 10.32
N ILE A 50 -3.71 -3.77 11.02
CA ILE A 50 -2.42 -4.43 10.81
C ILE A 50 -2.34 -4.96 9.39
N LEU A 51 -3.38 -5.68 8.95
CA LEU A 51 -3.41 -6.34 7.64
C LEU A 51 -3.48 -5.31 6.49
N MET A 52 -4.31 -4.28 6.61
CA MET A 52 -4.37 -3.17 5.64
C MET A 52 -3.04 -2.45 5.49
N THR A 53 -2.39 -2.13 6.61
CA THR A 53 -1.11 -1.42 6.57
C THR A 53 -0.04 -2.29 5.93
N PHE A 54 -0.01 -3.58 6.27
CA PHE A 54 0.93 -4.52 5.67
C PHE A 54 0.77 -4.60 4.15
N LEU A 55 -0.46 -4.85 3.67
CA LEU A 55 -0.78 -4.93 2.24
C LEU A 55 -0.44 -3.62 1.51
N LEU A 56 -0.83 -2.48 2.09
CA LEU A 56 -0.59 -1.17 1.48
C LEU A 56 0.91 -0.84 1.42
N ALA A 57 1.65 -1.08 2.51
CA ALA A 57 3.09 -0.88 2.53
C ALA A 57 3.81 -1.76 1.49
N LEU A 58 3.35 -3.01 1.34
CA LEU A 58 3.88 -3.96 0.36
C LEU A 58 3.59 -3.51 -1.07
N PHE A 59 2.36 -3.08 -1.36
CA PHE A 59 1.99 -2.48 -2.64
C PHE A 59 2.85 -1.26 -3.00
N LEU A 60 3.02 -0.31 -2.06
CA LEU A 60 3.80 0.91 -2.29
C LEU A 60 5.30 0.62 -2.47
N SER A 61 5.82 -0.39 -1.77
CA SER A 61 7.23 -0.80 -1.91
C SER A 61 7.51 -1.42 -3.29
N PHE A 62 6.59 -2.21 -3.85
CA PHE A 62 6.71 -2.70 -5.22
C PHE A 62 6.52 -1.59 -6.26
N ALA A 63 5.59 -0.66 -6.04
CA ALA A 63 5.42 0.52 -6.90
C ALA A 63 6.71 1.33 -7.01
N LYS A 64 7.39 1.57 -5.88
CA LYS A 64 8.68 2.25 -5.86
C LYS A 64 9.76 1.50 -6.64
N ARG A 65 9.82 0.16 -6.49
CA ARG A 65 10.80 -0.66 -7.23
C ARG A 65 10.57 -0.62 -8.73
N ARG A 66 9.31 -0.63 -9.17
CA ARG A 66 8.95 -0.46 -10.59
C ARG A 66 9.50 0.86 -11.14
N ASP A 67 9.34 1.93 -10.37
CA ASP A 67 9.81 3.26 -10.69
C ASP A 67 11.34 3.32 -10.86
N ASP A 68 12.07 2.72 -9.92
CA ASP A 68 13.53 2.59 -9.99
C ASP A 68 13.97 1.88 -11.29
N ILE A 69 13.23 0.83 -11.72
CA ILE A 69 13.52 0.07 -12.95
C ILE A 69 13.25 0.91 -14.19
N VAL A 70 12.11 1.60 -14.26
CA VAL A 70 11.74 2.46 -15.41
C VAL A 70 12.73 3.63 -15.56
N LEU A 71 13.13 4.26 -14.45
CA LEU A 71 14.13 5.33 -14.45
C LEU A 71 15.51 4.83 -14.89
N SER A 72 15.88 3.61 -14.51
CA SER A 72 17.16 3.00 -14.92
C SER A 72 17.19 2.63 -16.40
N GLY A 73 16.05 2.25 -17.00
CA GLY A 73 15.95 1.96 -18.42
C GLY A 73 16.04 3.20 -19.33
N ASN A 74 15.69 4.38 -18.81
CA ASN A 74 15.74 5.65 -19.56
C ASN A 74 17.08 6.40 -19.43
N ASN A 75 17.87 6.13 -18.38
CA ASN A 75 19.16 6.79 -18.15
C ASN A 75 20.32 5.80 -18.39
N ASN A 76 20.94 5.89 -19.57
CA ASN A 76 22.15 5.14 -19.94
C ASN A 76 23.42 5.48 -19.11
N ASN A 77 23.31 6.33 -18.07
CA ASN A 77 24.45 6.76 -17.25
C ASN A 77 24.33 6.30 -15.78
N GLY A 78 24.93 5.14 -15.49
CA GLY A 78 26.05 5.14 -14.54
C GLY A 78 25.83 4.78 -13.07
N LEU A 79 24.63 4.47 -12.57
CA LEU A 79 24.47 4.00 -11.18
C LEU A 79 23.42 2.90 -11.06
N ILE A 80 23.71 1.75 -11.66
CA ILE A 80 22.94 0.51 -11.44
C ILE A 80 23.10 0.14 -9.96
N ARG A 81 22.06 0.32 -9.15
CA ARG A 81 21.98 -0.39 -7.86
C ARG A 81 21.93 -1.89 -8.19
N CYS A 82 22.90 -2.68 -7.72
CA CYS A 82 22.97 -4.14 -7.90
C CYS A 82 21.66 -4.91 -7.64
N VAL A 83 20.74 -4.35 -6.85
CA VAL A 83 19.43 -4.92 -6.52
C VAL A 83 18.47 -5.06 -7.74
N ILE A 84 18.75 -4.35 -8.84
CA ILE A 84 17.88 -4.32 -10.03
C ILE A 84 18.06 -5.57 -10.93
N VAL A 85 19.16 -6.31 -10.78
CA VAL A 85 19.55 -7.42 -11.68
C VAL A 85 18.56 -8.62 -11.64
N GLY A 86 17.68 -8.70 -10.65
CA GLY A 86 16.70 -9.79 -10.51
C GLY A 86 15.24 -9.44 -10.81
N TYR A 87 14.93 -8.22 -11.26
CA TYR A 87 13.55 -7.78 -11.49
C TYR A 87 13.27 -7.47 -12.96
N SER A 88 12.29 -8.17 -13.57
CA SER A 88 11.69 -7.73 -14.83
C SER A 88 10.51 -6.79 -14.57
N LEU A 89 10.31 -5.83 -15.48
CA LEU A 89 9.20 -4.88 -15.39
C LEU A 89 7.83 -5.61 -15.43
N GLU A 90 7.74 -6.70 -16.19
CA GLU A 90 6.56 -7.56 -16.27
C GLU A 90 6.27 -8.28 -14.96
N PHE A 91 7.31 -8.80 -14.28
CA PHE A 91 7.17 -9.47 -12.99
C PHE A 91 6.65 -8.51 -11.92
N VAL A 92 7.25 -7.32 -11.81
CA VAL A 92 6.81 -6.31 -10.83
C VAL A 92 5.38 -5.85 -11.13
N SER A 93 5.03 -5.63 -12.40
CA SER A 93 3.68 -5.23 -12.80
C SER A 93 2.64 -6.32 -12.49
N THR A 94 2.99 -7.59 -12.66
CA THR A 94 2.13 -8.73 -12.30
C THR A 94 1.90 -8.79 -10.79
N ILE A 95 2.97 -8.68 -9.98
CA ILE A 95 2.85 -8.66 -8.52
C ILE A 95 2.01 -7.47 -8.05
N MET A 96 2.25 -6.27 -8.59
CA MET A 96 1.45 -5.09 -8.25
C MET A 96 -0.04 -5.30 -8.56
N SER A 97 -0.37 -5.98 -9.67
CA SER A 97 -1.76 -6.29 -10.03
C SER A 97 -2.39 -7.28 -9.06
N VAL A 98 -1.69 -8.35 -8.71
CA VAL A 98 -2.15 -9.32 -7.69
C VAL A 98 -2.37 -8.63 -6.35
N LEU A 99 -1.43 -7.79 -5.91
CA LEU A 99 -1.55 -7.05 -4.66
C LEU A 99 -2.71 -6.06 -4.67
N ALA A 100 -2.94 -5.35 -5.78
CA ALA A 100 -4.09 -4.49 -5.94
C ALA A 100 -5.41 -5.26 -5.74
N SER A 101 -5.54 -6.44 -6.35
CA SER A 101 -6.71 -7.31 -6.15
C SER A 101 -6.86 -7.75 -4.69
N VAL A 102 -5.77 -8.15 -4.04
CA VAL A 102 -5.79 -8.57 -2.63
C VAL A 102 -6.16 -7.40 -1.70
N VAL A 103 -5.69 -6.18 -1.98
CA VAL A 103 -6.08 -4.96 -1.24
C VAL A 103 -7.58 -4.68 -1.39
N ILE A 104 -8.13 -4.79 -2.60
CA ILE A 104 -9.57 -4.61 -2.84
C ILE A 104 -10.38 -5.64 -2.06
N ILE A 105 -10.05 -6.92 -2.17
CA ILE A 105 -10.75 -8.01 -1.48
C ILE A 105 -10.67 -7.81 0.03
N CYS A 106 -9.48 -7.51 0.54
CA CYS A 106 -9.29 -7.23 1.94
C CYS A 106 -10.17 -6.06 2.41
N TYR A 107 -10.27 -4.98 1.62
CA TYR A 107 -11.07 -3.81 1.97
C TYR A 107 -12.56 -4.18 2.05
N ILE A 108 -13.06 -4.93 1.08
CA ILE A 108 -14.44 -5.42 1.08
C ILE A 108 -14.69 -6.29 2.33
N LEU A 109 -13.79 -7.22 2.64
CA LEU A 109 -13.90 -8.07 3.84
C LEU A 109 -13.88 -7.25 5.13
N PHE A 110 -13.05 -6.21 5.21
CA PHE A 110 -13.04 -5.28 6.33
C PHE A 110 -14.41 -4.58 6.49
N THR A 111 -15.01 -4.09 5.39
CA THR A 111 -16.33 -3.42 5.45
C THR A 111 -17.47 -4.35 5.84
N LEU A 112 -17.39 -5.64 5.49
CA LEU A 112 -18.39 -6.65 5.81
C LEU A 112 -18.18 -7.29 7.18
N SER A 113 -17.01 -7.11 7.79
CA SER A 113 -16.68 -7.81 9.03
C SER A 113 -17.60 -7.39 10.18
N PRO A 114 -18.05 -8.35 11.01
CA PRO A 114 -19.00 -8.07 12.10
C PRO A 114 -18.42 -7.11 13.13
N GLU A 115 -17.09 -7.08 13.33
CA GLU A 115 -16.43 -6.10 14.20
C GLU A 115 -16.58 -4.67 13.68
N THR A 116 -16.43 -4.46 12.36
CA THR A 116 -16.58 -3.14 11.74
C THR A 116 -18.05 -2.70 11.76
N VAL A 117 -18.97 -3.61 11.45
CA VAL A 117 -20.41 -3.34 11.51
C VAL A 117 -20.84 -3.02 12.94
N ALA A 118 -20.37 -3.77 13.94
CA ALA A 118 -20.68 -3.50 15.35
C ALA A 118 -20.10 -2.17 15.84
N LYS A 119 -18.90 -1.79 15.37
CA LYS A 119 -18.26 -0.51 15.74
C LYS A 119 -18.92 0.71 15.10
N HIS A 120 -19.38 0.60 13.86
CA HIS A 120 -19.93 1.73 13.11
C HIS A 120 -21.46 1.75 13.06
N GLY A 121 -22.13 0.66 13.42
CA GLY A 121 -23.58 0.57 13.52
C GLY A 121 -24.33 0.54 12.17
N THR A 122 -23.61 0.38 11.05
CA THR A 122 -24.17 0.48 9.70
C THR A 122 -23.64 -0.63 8.79
N HIS A 123 -24.54 -1.37 8.12
CA HIS A 123 -24.19 -2.41 7.15
C HIS A 123 -23.77 -1.86 5.78
N ASN A 124 -24.10 -0.62 5.47
CA ASN A 124 -23.94 -0.02 4.13
C ASN A 124 -22.51 0.42 3.79
N LEU A 125 -21.53 0.17 4.67
CA LEU A 125 -20.12 0.51 4.42
C LEU A 125 -19.55 -0.14 3.16
N TYR A 126 -20.11 -1.27 2.71
CA TYR A 126 -19.70 -1.94 1.48
C TYR A 126 -19.83 -1.04 0.24
N SER A 127 -20.77 -0.09 0.22
CA SER A 127 -20.99 0.86 -0.89
C SER A 127 -19.74 1.73 -1.14
N SER A 128 -18.97 2.02 -0.08
CA SER A 128 -17.71 2.78 -0.20
C SER A 128 -16.63 2.03 -1.02
N SER A 129 -16.73 0.70 -1.15
CA SER A 129 -15.76 -0.11 -1.89
C SER A 129 -15.71 0.24 -3.37
N PHE A 130 -16.80 0.74 -3.93
CA PHE A 130 -16.85 1.20 -5.32
C PHE A 130 -15.79 2.28 -5.60
N TRP A 131 -15.65 3.26 -4.71
CA TRP A 131 -14.66 4.32 -4.84
C TRP A 131 -13.23 3.82 -4.68
N VAL A 132 -13.00 2.86 -3.78
CA VAL A 132 -11.68 2.26 -3.57
C VAL A 132 -11.22 1.50 -4.81
N ILE A 133 -12.12 0.73 -5.43
CA ILE A 133 -11.85 0.02 -6.69
C ILE A 133 -11.49 1.03 -7.80
N MET A 134 -12.29 2.09 -7.96
CA MET A 134 -12.01 3.16 -8.93
C MET A 134 -10.66 3.83 -8.68
N GLY A 135 -10.31 4.10 -7.42
CA GLY A 135 -9.04 4.70 -7.03
C GLY A 135 -7.84 3.80 -7.38
N ILE A 136 -7.94 2.50 -7.09
CA ILE A 136 -6.89 1.53 -7.39
C ILE A 136 -6.72 1.36 -8.90
N ILE A 137 -7.81 1.24 -9.66
CA ILE A 137 -7.75 1.15 -11.13
C ILE A 137 -7.09 2.40 -11.72
N ARG A 138 -7.49 3.60 -11.25
CA ARG A 138 -6.89 4.86 -11.72
C ARG A 138 -5.40 4.94 -11.38
N TYR A 139 -5.02 4.52 -10.18
CA TYR A 139 -3.62 4.46 -9.77
C TYR A 139 -2.81 3.48 -10.64
N MET A 140 -3.35 2.30 -10.94
CA MET A 140 -2.73 1.34 -11.86
C MET A 140 -2.61 1.91 -13.28
N GLN A 141 -3.62 2.66 -13.76
CA GLN A 141 -3.57 3.34 -15.05
C GLN A 141 -2.42 4.37 -15.10
N LEU A 142 -2.26 5.21 -14.07
CA LEU A 142 -1.13 6.14 -13.96
C LEU A 142 0.22 5.44 -13.93
N THR A 143 0.29 4.32 -13.23
CA THR A 143 1.51 3.55 -13.06
C THR A 143 1.90 2.84 -14.36
N PHE A 144 0.99 2.09 -14.98
CA PHE A 144 1.28 1.23 -16.13
C PHE A 144 1.25 1.95 -17.46
N VAL A 145 0.27 2.83 -17.69
CA VAL A 145 0.08 3.51 -18.98
C VAL A 145 0.91 4.78 -19.05
N TYR A 146 0.78 5.64 -18.04
CA TYR A 146 1.45 6.94 -18.05
C TYR A 146 2.89 6.89 -17.52
N GLN A 147 3.34 5.73 -17.05
CA GLN A 147 4.67 5.51 -16.43
C GLN A 147 5.04 6.55 -15.37
N ARG A 148 4.03 7.14 -14.72
CA ARG A 148 4.19 8.08 -13.62
C ARG A 148 3.94 7.34 -12.33
N SER A 149 4.94 6.63 -11.84
CA SER A 149 4.85 5.88 -10.58
C SER A 149 5.67 6.52 -9.45
N GLY A 150 5.88 7.85 -9.56
CA GLY A 150 6.50 8.71 -8.55
C GLY A 150 5.86 8.54 -7.16
N SER A 151 6.44 9.17 -6.12
CA SER A 151 5.99 8.98 -4.74
C SER A 151 4.44 8.98 -4.63
N PRO A 152 3.81 7.92 -4.09
CA PRO A 152 2.35 7.74 -4.13
C PRO A 152 1.55 8.94 -3.60
N SER A 153 2.10 9.62 -2.59
CA SER A 153 1.58 10.88 -2.04
C SER A 153 1.54 12.00 -3.08
N ARG A 154 2.55 12.11 -3.93
CA ARG A 154 2.64 13.10 -4.99
C ARG A 154 1.66 12.82 -6.13
N ILE A 155 1.49 11.54 -6.50
CA ILE A 155 0.48 11.14 -7.49
C ILE A 155 -0.93 11.51 -7.01
N LEU A 156 -1.23 11.28 -5.73
CA LEU A 156 -2.50 11.69 -5.11
C LEU A 156 -2.74 13.21 -5.14
N ILE A 157 -1.68 14.00 -5.06
CA ILE A 157 -1.77 15.47 -5.05
C ILE A 157 -1.85 16.02 -6.49
N GLU A 158 -1.12 15.44 -7.43
CA GLU A 158 -1.01 15.93 -8.81
C GLU A 158 -2.17 15.46 -9.70
N ASP A 159 -2.70 14.24 -9.51
CA ASP A 159 -3.78 13.72 -10.36
C ASP A 159 -5.16 14.19 -9.85
N ILE A 160 -5.78 15.09 -10.62
CA ILE A 160 -7.12 15.65 -10.36
C ILE A 160 -8.18 14.55 -10.22
N PRO A 161 -8.31 13.55 -11.12
CA PRO A 161 -9.35 12.54 -10.98
C PRO A 161 -9.14 11.64 -9.75
N LEU A 162 -7.91 11.23 -9.43
CA LEU A 162 -7.64 10.46 -8.21
C LEU A 162 -7.98 11.24 -6.93
N LYS A 163 -7.72 12.55 -6.93
CA LYS A 163 -8.11 13.46 -5.83
C LYS A 163 -9.62 13.53 -5.67
N ILE A 164 -10.36 13.69 -6.78
CA ILE A 164 -11.83 13.72 -6.76
C ILE A 164 -12.40 12.41 -6.21
N ILE A 165 -11.90 11.26 -6.67
CA ILE A 165 -12.30 9.94 -6.18
C ILE A 165 -12.07 9.82 -4.67
N THR A 166 -10.91 10.29 -4.19
CA THR A 166 -10.57 10.25 -2.76
C THR A 166 -11.50 11.15 -1.93
N VAL A 167 -11.80 12.36 -2.41
CA VAL A 167 -12.73 13.28 -1.73
C VAL A 167 -14.14 12.71 -1.71
N LEU A 168 -14.63 12.18 -2.83
CA LEU A 168 -15.96 11.55 -2.91
C LEU A 168 -16.07 10.34 -1.99
N TRP A 169 -15.00 9.53 -1.88
CA TRP A 169 -14.95 8.42 -0.93
C TRP A 169 -15.05 8.90 0.52
N VAL A 170 -14.29 9.93 0.92
CA VAL A 170 -14.35 10.49 2.29
C VAL A 170 -15.73 11.04 2.58
N VAL A 171 -16.31 11.82 1.67
CA VAL A 171 -17.67 12.36 1.81
C VAL A 171 -18.70 11.23 1.93
N HIS A 172 -18.56 10.18 1.13
CA HIS A 172 -19.47 9.03 1.16
C HIS A 172 -19.38 8.25 2.48
N ILE A 173 -18.17 8.06 3.03
CA ILE A 173 -17.99 7.44 4.35
C ILE A 173 -18.62 8.32 5.44
N ILE A 174 -18.35 9.63 5.44
CA ILE A 174 -18.91 10.55 6.42
C ILE A 174 -20.44 10.53 6.34
N PHE A 175 -21.00 10.54 5.12
CA PHE A 175 -22.44 10.46 4.91
C PHE A 175 -23.05 9.19 5.51
N ILE A 176 -22.47 8.01 5.22
CA ILE A 176 -22.95 6.73 5.77
C ILE A 176 -22.85 6.66 7.31
N LEU A 177 -21.86 7.31 7.89
CA LEU A 177 -21.59 7.24 9.33
C LEU A 177 -22.47 8.22 10.13
N TYR A 178 -22.77 9.39 9.55
CA TYR A 178 -23.58 10.42 10.21
C TYR A 178 -25.07 10.37 9.84
N VAL A 179 -25.39 9.95 8.62
CA VAL A 179 -26.77 9.74 8.16
C VAL A 179 -27.06 8.25 8.31
N LYS A 180 -27.56 7.88 9.50
CA LYS A 180 -28.03 6.53 9.83
C LYS A 180 -29.19 6.10 8.93
#